data_AF-A0A932FRT5-F1
#
_entry.id   AF-A0A932FRT5-F1
#
_cell.length_a   1.000
_cell.length_b   1.000
_cell.length_c   1.000
_cell.angle_alpha   90.00
_cell.angle_beta   90.00
_cell.angle_gamma   90.00
#
_symmetry.space_group_name_H-M   'P 1'
#
loop_
_entity.id
_entity.type
_entity.pdbx_description
1 polymer ?
#
loop_
_entity_poly.entity_id
_entity_poly.type
_entity_poly.pdbx_seq_one_letter_code
_entity_poly.pdbx_strand_id
1 'polypeptide(L)'
;MSDYLSIIDQIVAQHHALMGQIGQVGAKVNDLEALFSLQKAYSAWSQSSMDTLIEKQRNLEQIRSSLGNALMRHFGFEERYLPPMLGEILLKWLVMEHHGILRQFDEAQPVFTVELTGKKQEEILIYKLHVQQAVSQLCQAVEQHLNKEEMMLQMLRTVLEKEEARSG
;
A
#
# COMPACT_ATOMS: atom_id res chain seq x y z
N MET A 1 7.40 -13.51 27.89
CA MET A 1 7.48 -12.07 27.53
C MET A 1 8.36 -11.89 26.30
N SER A 2 9.54 -12.51 26.24
CA SER A 2 10.37 -12.64 25.03
C SER A 2 9.59 -12.97 23.74
N ASP A 3 8.62 -13.91 23.78
CA ASP A 3 7.79 -14.23 22.60
C ASP A 3 6.98 -13.03 22.08
N TYR A 4 6.46 -12.17 22.96
CA TYR A 4 5.69 -10.99 22.56
C TYR A 4 6.56 -9.89 21.94
N LEU A 5 7.76 -9.66 22.50
CA LEU A 5 8.73 -8.76 21.91
C LEU A 5 9.16 -9.25 20.52
N SER A 6 9.36 -10.56 20.34
CA SER A 6 9.69 -11.13 19.04
C SER A 6 8.59 -10.97 17.99
N ILE A 7 7.31 -11.05 18.41
CA ILE A 7 6.17 -10.79 17.53
C ILE A 7 6.17 -9.32 17.10
N ILE A 8 6.39 -8.39 18.04
CA ILE A 8 6.47 -6.95 17.73
C ILE A 8 7.62 -6.68 16.74
N ASP A 9 8.80 -7.25 16.96
CA ASP A 9 9.94 -7.11 16.03
C ASP A 9 9.58 -7.60 14.61
N GLN A 10 8.88 -8.73 14.52
CA GLN A 10 8.45 -9.29 13.24
C GLN A 10 7.40 -8.40 12.53
N ILE A 11 6.52 -7.74 13.28
CA ILE A 11 5.53 -6.81 12.71
C ILE A 11 6.23 -5.55 12.20
N VAL A 12 7.11 -4.95 12.98
CA VAL A 12 7.91 -3.78 12.58
C VAL A 12 8.76 -4.09 11.34
N ALA A 13 9.34 -5.29 11.24
CA ALA A 13 10.07 -5.71 10.04
C ALA A 13 9.15 -5.78 8.80
N GLN A 14 7.90 -6.22 8.96
CA GLN A 14 6.90 -6.21 7.88
C GLN A 14 6.53 -4.78 7.46
N HIS A 15 6.38 -3.85 8.42
CA HIS A 15 6.13 -2.43 8.10
C HIS A 15 7.22 -1.84 7.20
N HIS A 16 8.50 -2.06 7.54
CA HIS A 16 9.61 -1.60 6.71
C HIS A 16 9.57 -2.19 5.29
N ALA A 17 9.23 -3.48 5.16
CA ALA A 17 9.10 -4.12 3.85
C ALA A 17 7.94 -3.53 3.04
N LEU A 18 6.79 -3.27 3.68
CA LEU A 18 5.64 -2.63 3.04
C LEU A 18 5.93 -1.19 2.62
N MET A 19 6.59 -0.41 3.46
CA MET A 19 7.06 0.94 3.13
C MET A 19 7.99 0.94 1.91
N GLY A 20 8.88 -0.06 1.82
CA GLY A 20 9.72 -0.27 0.64
C GLY A 20 8.91 -0.54 -0.63
N GLN A 21 7.82 -1.31 -0.54
CA GLN A 21 6.92 -1.56 -1.68
C GLN A 21 6.13 -0.30 -2.07
N ILE A 22 5.62 0.46 -1.10
CA ILE A 22 4.92 1.73 -1.32
C ILE A 22 5.83 2.71 -2.09
N GLY A 23 7.09 2.82 -1.68
CA GLY A 23 8.08 3.65 -2.39
C GLY A 23 8.28 3.22 -3.85
N GLN A 24 8.29 1.91 -4.14
CA GLN A 24 8.36 1.40 -5.52
C GLN A 24 7.12 1.76 -6.33
N VAL A 25 5.92 1.69 -5.73
CA VAL A 25 4.67 2.07 -6.40
C VAL A 25 4.71 3.56 -6.77
N GLY A 26 5.12 4.42 -5.84
CA GLY A 26 5.28 5.86 -6.08
C GLY A 26 6.24 6.16 -7.23
N ALA A 27 7.39 5.49 -7.27
CA ALA A 27 8.36 5.65 -8.36
C ALA A 27 7.77 5.30 -9.74
N LYS A 28 6.93 4.26 -9.83
CA LYS A 28 6.28 3.87 -11.10
C LYS A 28 5.21 4.85 -11.56
N VAL A 29 4.53 5.53 -10.64
CA VAL A 29 3.61 6.62 -10.99
C VAL A 29 4.38 7.84 -11.50
N ASN A 30 5.54 8.15 -10.92
CA ASN A 30 6.41 9.22 -11.41
C ASN A 30 6.95 8.92 -12.83
N ASP A 31 7.30 7.65 -13.12
CA ASP A 31 7.68 7.22 -14.48
C ASP A 31 6.56 7.51 -15.49
N LEU A 32 5.30 7.23 -15.13
CA LEU A 32 4.15 7.54 -15.97
C LEU A 32 4.01 9.05 -16.18
N GLU A 33 4.21 9.86 -15.14
CA GLU A 33 4.16 11.31 -15.26
C GLU A 33 5.22 11.86 -16.21
N ALA A 34 6.45 11.35 -16.12
CA ALA A 34 7.54 11.72 -17.03
C ALA A 34 7.20 11.38 -18.48
N LEU A 35 6.61 10.20 -18.72
CA LEU A 35 6.21 9.75 -20.05
C LEU A 35 5.15 10.68 -20.66
N PHE A 36 4.12 11.05 -19.91
CA PHE A 36 3.10 12.01 -20.35
C PHE A 36 3.64 13.42 -20.57
N SER A 37 4.59 13.86 -19.75
CA SER A 37 5.23 15.17 -19.90
C SER A 37 6.03 15.25 -21.20
N LEU A 38 6.75 14.17 -21.54
CA LEU A 38 7.46 14.03 -22.81
C LEU A 38 6.49 14.00 -24.00
N GLN A 39 5.37 13.29 -23.90
CA GLN A 39 4.35 13.29 -24.96
C GLN A 39 3.68 14.64 -25.17
N LYS A 40 3.47 15.44 -24.11
CA LYS A 40 2.93 16.80 -24.28
C LYS A 40 3.91 17.71 -25.02
N ALA A 41 5.22 17.47 -24.86
CA ALA A 41 6.27 18.20 -25.57
C ALA A 41 6.42 17.76 -27.04
N TYR A 42 6.06 16.51 -27.37
CA TYR A 42 6.12 15.95 -28.72
C TYR A 42 4.71 15.57 -29.21
N SER A 43 4.11 16.42 -30.05
CA SER A 43 2.71 16.32 -30.54
C SER A 43 2.33 15.05 -31.34
N ALA A 44 3.23 14.07 -31.46
CA ALA A 44 2.97 12.82 -32.15
C ALA A 44 2.67 11.69 -31.15
N TRP A 45 1.39 11.39 -30.96
CA TRP A 45 0.96 10.15 -30.31
C TRP A 45 1.25 8.98 -31.27
N SER A 46 2.43 8.37 -31.14
CA SER A 46 2.80 7.21 -31.94
C SER A 46 2.18 5.92 -31.37
N GLN A 47 2.10 4.88 -32.20
CA GLN A 47 1.68 3.55 -31.74
C GLN A 47 2.60 3.00 -30.64
N SER A 48 3.91 3.26 -30.73
CA SER A 48 4.90 2.89 -29.70
C SER A 48 4.66 3.57 -28.34
N SER A 49 4.10 4.78 -28.33
CA SER A 49 3.71 5.51 -27.12
C SER A 49 2.53 4.83 -26.43
N MET A 50 1.60 4.26 -27.20
CA MET A 50 0.44 3.54 -26.70
C MET A 50 0.81 2.19 -26.08
N ASP A 51 1.67 1.42 -26.75
CA ASP A 51 2.15 0.13 -26.24
C ASP A 51 2.89 0.29 -24.90
N THR A 52 3.71 1.33 -24.79
CA THR A 52 4.44 1.65 -23.54
C THR A 52 3.47 1.99 -22.41
N LEU A 53 2.38 2.71 -22.69
CA LEU A 53 1.39 3.06 -21.68
C LEU A 53 0.63 1.82 -21.17
N ILE A 54 0.25 0.92 -22.08
CA ILE A 54 -0.39 -0.36 -21.74
C ILE A 54 0.54 -1.21 -20.89
N GLU A 55 1.83 -1.26 -21.21
CA GLU A 55 2.82 -1.96 -20.40
C GLU A 55 2.94 -1.36 -18.98
N LYS A 56 2.99 -0.03 -18.87
CA LYS A 56 3.03 0.66 -17.58
C LYS A 56 1.77 0.41 -16.75
N GLN A 57 0.59 0.38 -17.38
CA GLN A 57 -0.68 0.02 -16.72
C GLN A 57 -0.61 -1.40 -16.15
N ARG A 58 -0.20 -2.40 -16.94
CA ARG A 58 -0.05 -3.79 -16.47
C ARG A 58 0.93 -3.90 -15.31
N ASN A 59 2.05 -3.18 -15.39
CA ASN A 59 3.03 -3.13 -14.31
C ASN A 59 2.42 -2.56 -13.01
N LEU A 60 1.62 -1.48 -13.11
CA LEU A 60 0.91 -0.94 -11.94
C LEU A 60 -0.12 -1.92 -11.37
N GLU A 61 -0.88 -2.60 -12.22
CA GLU A 61 -1.85 -3.63 -11.79
C GLU A 61 -1.15 -4.77 -11.03
N GLN A 62 -0.02 -5.25 -11.57
CA GLN A 62 0.77 -6.30 -10.93
C GLN A 62 1.32 -5.85 -9.57
N ILE A 63 1.84 -4.62 -9.49
CA ILE A 63 2.36 -4.04 -8.24
C ILE A 63 1.24 -3.86 -7.22
N ARG A 64 0.08 -3.32 -7.62
CA ARG A 64 -1.12 -3.20 -6.77
C ARG A 64 -1.53 -4.56 -6.22
N SER A 65 -1.56 -5.59 -7.07
CA SER A 65 -1.91 -6.95 -6.67
C SER A 65 -0.89 -7.55 -5.71
N SER A 66 0.41 -7.33 -5.95
CA SER A 66 1.49 -7.76 -5.06
C SER A 66 1.39 -7.09 -3.68
N LEU A 67 1.16 -5.78 -3.64
CA LEU A 67 1.00 -5.02 -2.41
C LEU A 67 -0.26 -5.45 -1.64
N GLY A 68 -1.41 -5.60 -2.33
CA GLY A 68 -2.63 -6.10 -1.71
C GLY A 68 -2.45 -7.48 -1.07
N ASN A 69 -1.75 -8.39 -1.76
CA ASN A 69 -1.41 -9.71 -1.21
C ASN A 69 -0.45 -9.63 -0.02
N ALA A 70 0.50 -8.69 -0.02
CA ALA A 70 1.40 -8.48 1.10
C ALA A 70 0.67 -7.96 2.34
N LEU A 71 -0.24 -6.99 2.15
CA LEU A 71 -1.10 -6.47 3.21
C LEU A 71 -2.00 -7.54 3.79
N MET A 72 -2.66 -8.35 2.96
CA MET A 72 -3.52 -9.43 3.45
C MET A 72 -2.77 -10.45 4.33
N ARG A 73 -1.51 -10.76 3.98
CA ARG A 73 -0.66 -11.62 4.82
C ARG A 73 -0.25 -10.95 6.11
N HIS A 74 0.08 -9.66 6.05
CA HIS A 74 0.46 -8.86 7.21
C HIS A 74 -0.69 -8.72 8.20
N PHE A 75 -1.87 -8.29 7.74
CA PHE A 75 -3.09 -8.20 8.55
C PHE A 75 -3.45 -9.55 9.17
N GLY A 76 -3.39 -10.64 8.38
CA GLY A 76 -3.65 -11.98 8.89
C GLY A 76 -2.64 -12.45 9.96
N PHE A 77 -1.40 -11.95 9.91
CA PHE A 77 -0.41 -12.20 10.95
C PHE A 77 -0.78 -11.45 12.23
N GLU A 78 -1.09 -10.16 12.12
CA GLU A 78 -1.43 -9.31 13.27
C GLU A 78 -2.70 -9.78 13.96
N GLU A 79 -3.76 -10.05 13.22
CA GLU A 79 -5.03 -10.54 13.75
C GLU A 79 -4.88 -11.90 14.45
N ARG A 80 -3.83 -12.65 14.11
CA ARG A 80 -3.51 -13.92 14.76
C ARG A 80 -2.68 -13.75 16.03
N TYR A 81 -1.72 -12.83 16.04
CA TYR A 81 -0.67 -12.77 17.08
C TYR A 81 -0.75 -11.57 18.01
N LEU A 82 -1.42 -10.48 17.62
CA LEU A 82 -1.68 -9.33 18.48
C LEU A 82 -2.83 -9.49 19.51
N PRO A 83 -3.86 -10.36 19.34
CA PRO A 83 -4.96 -10.44 20.31
C PRO A 83 -4.54 -10.63 21.77
N PRO A 84 -3.52 -11.44 22.14
CA PRO A 84 -3.09 -11.57 23.52
C PRO A 84 -2.48 -10.30 24.13
N MET A 85 -2.02 -9.38 23.28
CA MET A 85 -1.39 -8.11 23.69
C MET A 85 -2.37 -6.92 23.61
N LEU A 86 -3.47 -7.07 22.87
CA LEU A 86 -4.46 -6.02 22.66
C LEU A 86 -5.75 -6.30 23.41
N GLY A 87 -6.38 -5.24 23.94
CA GLY A 87 -7.76 -5.31 24.39
C GLY A 87 -8.74 -5.41 23.22
N GLU A 88 -9.96 -5.88 23.50
CA GLU A 88 -11.01 -6.10 22.49
C GLU A 88 -11.30 -4.85 21.62
N ILE A 89 -11.29 -3.66 22.24
CA ILE A 89 -11.58 -2.40 21.53
C ILE A 89 -10.50 -2.09 20.49
N LEU A 90 -9.23 -2.23 20.86
CA LEU A 90 -8.11 -1.97 19.95
C LEU A 90 -8.06 -3.00 18.82
N LEU A 91 -8.32 -4.28 19.14
CA LEU A 91 -8.39 -5.33 18.13
C LEU A 91 -9.53 -5.08 17.12
N LYS A 92 -10.72 -4.66 17.57
CA LYS A 92 -11.82 -4.31 16.67
C LYS A 92 -11.46 -3.12 15.77
N TRP A 93 -10.85 -2.09 16.34
CA TRP A 93 -10.40 -0.93 15.56
C TRP A 93 -9.38 -1.34 14.48
N LEU A 94 -8.39 -2.17 14.85
CA LEU A 94 -7.37 -2.70 13.96
C LEU A 94 -8.00 -3.45 12.76
N VAL A 95 -8.86 -4.42 13.03
CA VAL A 95 -9.57 -5.21 12.02
C VAL A 95 -10.46 -4.32 11.13
N MET A 96 -11.04 -3.26 11.68
CA MET A 96 -11.82 -2.29 10.90
C MET A 96 -10.92 -1.48 9.94
N GLU A 97 -9.73 -1.08 10.37
CA GLU A 97 -8.76 -0.41 9.48
C GLU A 97 -8.31 -1.36 8.35
N HIS A 98 -7.97 -2.61 8.67
CA HIS A 98 -7.57 -3.62 7.68
C HIS A 98 -8.62 -3.79 6.58
N HIS A 99 -9.88 -4.00 6.97
CA HIS A 99 -10.98 -4.12 6.01
C HIS A 99 -11.19 -2.83 5.21
N GLY A 100 -11.01 -1.66 5.83
CA GLY A 100 -11.11 -0.37 5.15
C GLY A 100 -10.05 -0.23 4.05
N ILE A 101 -8.81 -0.62 4.33
CA ILE A 101 -7.70 -0.58 3.37
C ILE A 101 -7.94 -1.58 2.24
N LEU A 102 -8.26 -2.84 2.56
CA LEU A 102 -8.53 -3.86 1.53
C LEU A 102 -9.69 -3.46 0.62
N ARG A 103 -10.74 -2.85 1.17
CA ARG A 103 -11.85 -2.32 0.37
C ARG A 103 -11.38 -1.23 -0.60
N GLN A 104 -10.55 -0.28 -0.16
CA GLN A 104 -10.00 0.74 -1.05
C GLN A 104 -9.19 0.12 -2.18
N PHE A 105 -8.42 -0.93 -1.90
CA PHE A 105 -7.70 -1.67 -2.93
C PHE A 105 -8.66 -2.23 -3.99
N ASP A 106 -9.77 -2.84 -3.57
CA ASP A 106 -10.77 -3.43 -4.47
C ASP A 106 -11.52 -2.36 -5.27
N GLU A 107 -11.91 -1.26 -4.61
CA GLU A 107 -12.57 -0.12 -5.26
C GLU A 107 -11.66 0.56 -6.30
N ALA A 108 -10.35 0.54 -6.10
CA ALA A 108 -9.37 1.07 -7.05
C ALA A 108 -9.08 0.12 -8.24
N GLN A 109 -9.45 -1.16 -8.17
CA GLN A 109 -9.14 -2.15 -9.21
C GLN A 109 -9.57 -1.71 -10.62
N PRO A 110 -10.79 -1.20 -10.85
CA PRO A 110 -11.25 -0.82 -12.18
C PRO A 110 -10.35 0.24 -12.83
N VAL A 111 -9.71 1.10 -12.04
CA VAL A 111 -8.80 2.15 -12.51
C VAL A 111 -7.56 1.55 -13.15
N PHE A 112 -7.13 0.35 -12.75
CA PHE A 112 -5.94 -0.30 -13.30
C PHE A 112 -6.25 -1.21 -14.49
N THR A 113 -7.53 -1.54 -14.73
CA THR A 113 -7.95 -2.50 -15.78
C THR A 113 -8.70 -1.86 -16.94
N VAL A 114 -8.79 -0.53 -17.02
CA VAL A 114 -9.44 0.17 -18.13
C VAL A 114 -8.76 -0.16 -19.46
N GLU A 115 -9.54 -0.48 -20.50
CA GLU A 115 -9.00 -0.64 -21.85
C GLU A 115 -8.59 0.74 -22.42
N LEU A 116 -7.30 0.88 -22.75
CA LEU A 116 -6.76 2.12 -23.28
C LEU A 116 -6.72 2.17 -24.81
N THR A 117 -6.84 1.02 -25.48
CA THR A 117 -6.84 0.94 -26.94
C THR A 117 -7.98 1.73 -27.55
N GLY A 118 -7.69 2.57 -28.54
CA GLY A 118 -8.70 3.36 -29.24
C GLY A 118 -9.24 4.57 -28.47
N LYS A 119 -8.76 4.83 -27.25
CA LYS A 119 -9.12 6.03 -26.48
C LYS A 119 -8.50 7.29 -27.08
N LYS A 120 -9.22 8.40 -26.99
CA LYS A 120 -8.70 9.71 -27.36
C LYS A 120 -7.69 10.19 -26.32
N GLN A 121 -6.78 11.06 -26.75
CA GLN A 121 -5.77 11.67 -25.87
C GLN A 121 -6.36 12.29 -24.60
N GLU A 122 -7.50 12.99 -24.70
CA GLU A 122 -8.18 13.59 -23.54
C GLU A 122 -8.65 12.53 -22.53
N GLU A 123 -9.21 11.42 -23.01
CA GLU A 123 -9.65 10.31 -22.15
C GLU A 123 -8.45 9.64 -21.45
N ILE A 124 -7.32 9.55 -22.14
CA ILE A 124 -6.10 8.97 -21.58
C ILE A 124 -5.49 9.88 -20.51
N LEU A 125 -5.59 11.20 -20.68
CA LEU A 125 -5.18 12.17 -19.65
C LEU A 125 -6.07 12.09 -18.41
N ILE A 126 -7.38 11.93 -18.58
CA ILE A 126 -8.31 11.72 -17.46
C ILE A 126 -7.99 10.40 -16.74
N TYR A 127 -7.76 9.33 -17.50
CA TYR A 127 -7.33 8.04 -16.96
C TYR A 127 -6.05 8.17 -16.11
N LYS A 128 -5.04 8.88 -16.61
CA LYS A 128 -3.80 9.14 -15.86
C LYS A 128 -4.10 9.78 -14.50
N LEU A 129 -4.94 10.81 -14.48
CA LEU A 129 -5.31 11.50 -13.23
C LEU A 129 -5.96 10.53 -12.23
N HIS A 130 -6.88 9.68 -12.71
CA HIS A 130 -7.51 8.67 -11.85
C HIS A 130 -6.51 7.66 -11.30
N VAL A 131 -5.56 7.18 -12.12
CA VAL A 131 -4.49 6.27 -11.67
C VAL A 131 -3.63 6.95 -10.60
N GLN A 132 -3.21 8.19 -10.82
CA GLN A 132 -2.39 8.94 -9.86
C GLN A 132 -3.13 9.12 -8.53
N GLN A 133 -4.40 9.51 -8.59
CA GLN A 133 -5.22 9.70 -7.41
C GLN A 133 -5.43 8.39 -6.65
N ALA A 134 -5.77 7.31 -7.35
CA ALA A 134 -5.98 5.99 -6.76
C ALA A 134 -4.71 5.49 -6.07
N VAL A 135 -3.55 5.55 -6.74
CA VAL A 135 -2.28 5.13 -6.12
C VAL A 135 -1.94 5.99 -4.92
N SER A 136 -2.06 7.33 -5.03
CA SER A 136 -1.75 8.24 -3.93
C SER A 136 -2.61 7.95 -2.70
N GLN A 137 -3.93 7.75 -2.91
CA GLN A 137 -4.86 7.40 -1.84
C GLN A 137 -4.51 6.06 -1.19
N LEU A 138 -4.21 5.02 -1.98
CA LEU A 138 -3.83 3.70 -1.45
C LEU A 138 -2.53 3.77 -0.65
N CYS A 139 -1.49 4.43 -1.18
CA CYS A 139 -0.22 4.61 -0.49
C CYS A 139 -0.44 5.35 0.84
N GLN A 140 -1.17 6.47 0.81
CA GLN A 140 -1.45 7.25 2.01
C GLN A 140 -2.24 6.44 3.05
N ALA A 141 -3.24 5.66 2.63
CA ALA A 141 -4.03 4.83 3.54
C ALA A 141 -3.16 3.80 4.27
N VAL A 142 -2.27 3.13 3.53
CA VAL A 142 -1.34 2.16 4.11
C VAL A 142 -0.31 2.85 5.01
N GLU A 143 0.33 3.93 4.55
CA GLU A 143 1.31 4.68 5.36
C GLU A 143 0.70 5.18 6.67
N GLN A 144 -0.52 5.72 6.63
CA GLN A 144 -1.20 6.19 7.83
C GLN A 144 -1.50 5.06 8.80
N HIS A 145 -1.90 3.91 8.29
CA HIS A 145 -2.16 2.73 9.10
C HIS A 145 -0.90 2.21 9.78
N LEU A 146 0.17 1.97 9.01
CA LEU A 146 1.46 1.52 9.55
C LEU A 146 2.00 2.48 10.63
N ASN A 147 1.86 3.79 10.42
CA ASN A 147 2.29 4.80 11.41
C ASN A 147 1.51 4.72 12.73
N LYS A 148 0.18 4.49 12.67
CA LYS A 148 -0.65 4.34 13.88
C LYS A 148 -0.29 3.05 14.63
N GLU A 149 -0.05 1.98 13.90
CA GLU A 149 0.37 0.69 14.48
C GLU A 149 1.76 0.78 15.10
N GLU A 150 2.73 1.39 14.41
CA GLU A 150 4.07 1.59 14.94
C GLU A 150 4.03 2.30 16.31
N MET A 151 3.20 3.35 16.43
CA MET A 151 3.00 4.05 17.69
C MET A 151 2.41 3.14 18.78
N MET A 152 1.38 2.36 18.45
CA MET A 152 0.77 1.39 19.36
C MET A 152 1.77 0.30 19.80
N LEU A 153 2.54 -0.26 18.86
CA LEU A 153 3.53 -1.29 19.12
C LEU A 153 4.69 -0.77 19.98
N GLN A 154 5.12 0.47 19.79
CA GLN A 154 6.11 1.13 20.65
C GLN A 154 5.61 1.29 22.10
N MET A 155 4.33 1.63 22.27
CA MET A 155 3.71 1.69 23.60
C MET A 155 3.69 0.30 24.26
N LEU A 156 3.29 -0.74 23.53
CA LEU A 156 3.28 -2.13 24.02
C LEU A 156 4.68 -2.61 24.41
N ARG A 157 5.66 -2.41 23.53
CA ARG A 157 7.07 -2.74 23.78
C ARG A 157 7.55 -2.13 25.08
N THR A 158 7.33 -0.83 25.28
CA THR A 158 7.78 -0.10 26.47
C THR A 158 7.21 -0.71 27.76
N VAL A 159 5.96 -1.19 27.72
CA VAL A 159 5.33 -1.86 28.87
C VAL A 159 5.96 -3.24 29.09
N LEU A 160 6.09 -4.04 28.03
CA LEU A 160 6.64 -5.40 28.09
C LEU A 160 8.08 -5.42 28.62
N GLU A 161 8.94 -4.51 28.14
CA GLU A 161 10.33 -4.40 28.60
C GLU A 161 10.42 -4.03 30.09
N LYS A 162 9.53 -3.13 30.56
CA LYS A 162 9.48 -2.75 31.98
C LYS A 162 8.99 -3.90 32.87
N GLU A 163 8.03 -4.68 32.41
CA GLU A 163 7.51 -5.83 33.17
C GLU A 163 8.52 -6.99 33.21
N GLU A 164 9.28 -7.20 32.12
CA GLU A 164 10.37 -8.18 32.08
C GLU A 164 11.50 -7.80 33.05
N ALA A 165 11.90 -6.52 33.07
CA ALA A 165 12.90 -5.99 34.00
C ALA A 165 12.47 -6.01 35.48
N ARG A 166 11.17 -6.11 35.77
CA ARG A 166 10.63 -6.25 37.14
C ARG A 166 10.50 -7.70 37.59
N SER A 167 10.46 -8.63 36.63
CA SER A 167 10.20 -10.06 36.87
C SER A 167 11.48 -10.91 36.86
N GLY A 168 12.61 -10.34 36.42
CA GLY A 168 13.95 -10.95 36.48
C GLY A 168 14.77 -10.40 37.64
#